data_AF-A0A921JYV5-F1
#
_entry.id   AF-A0A921JYV5-F1
#
_cell.length_a   1.000
_cell.length_b   1.000
_cell.length_c   1.000
_cell.angle_alpha   90.00
_cell.angle_beta   90.00
_cell.angle_gamma   90.00
#
_symmetry.space_group_name_H-M   'P 1'
#
loop_
_entity.id
_entity.type
_entity.pdbx_description
1 polymer ?
#
loop_
_entity_poly.entity_id
_entity_poly.type
_entity_poly.pdbx_seq_one_letter_code
_entity_poly.pdbx_strand_id
1 'polypeptide(L)'
;YSACVFPDALDSGQNIELGYIPGTLPWLVAEELEKQGLTIVNDDMSGATHRDRNLLTGDSPLAANTLGKMSANYLLERAGELE
;
A
#
# COMPACT_ATOMS: atom_id res chain seq x y z
N TYR A 1 -4.08 12.90 0.61
CA TYR A 1 -3.11 12.05 -0.11
C TYR A 1 -3.84 10.79 -0.54
N SER A 2 -3.36 10.09 -1.55
CA SER A 2 -3.88 8.78 -1.96
C SER A 2 -2.78 7.71 -1.90
N ALA A 3 -3.16 6.48 -1.57
CA ALA A 3 -2.22 5.39 -1.32
C ALA A 3 -2.80 4.01 -1.67
N CYS A 4 -1.92 3.10 -2.08
CA CYS A 4 -2.20 1.67 -1.99
C CYS A 4 -1.93 1.18 -0.56
N VAL A 5 -2.80 0.33 -0.04
CA VAL A 5 -2.68 -0.29 1.29
C VAL A 5 -3.14 -1.74 1.20
N PHE A 6 -2.65 -2.60 2.10
CA PHE A 6 -3.12 -3.97 2.17
C PHE A 6 -4.63 -4.01 2.47
N PRO A 7 -5.44 -4.81 1.74
CA PRO A 7 -6.89 -4.82 1.93
C PRO A 7 -7.31 -5.39 3.29
N ASP A 8 -8.07 -4.59 4.04
CA ASP A 8 -8.65 -4.98 5.34
C ASP A 8 -9.54 -6.25 5.26
N ALA A 9 -10.15 -6.52 4.10
CA ALA A 9 -10.95 -7.71 3.84
C ALA A 9 -10.13 -9.02 3.94
N LEU A 10 -8.84 -8.97 3.59
CA LEU A 10 -7.96 -10.13 3.72
C LEU A 10 -7.57 -10.37 5.18
N ASP A 11 -7.29 -9.30 5.93
CA ASP A 11 -6.92 -9.37 7.35
C ASP A 11 -8.09 -9.79 8.25
N SER A 12 -9.31 -9.41 7.90
CA SER A 12 -10.53 -9.79 8.65
C SER A 12 -11.12 -11.14 8.20
N GLY A 13 -10.64 -11.71 7.09
CA GLY A 13 -11.15 -12.95 6.51
C GLY A 13 -10.07 -14.01 6.31
N GLN A 14 -9.58 -14.15 5.08
CA GLN A 14 -8.75 -15.27 4.65
C GLN A 14 -7.47 -15.47 5.48
N ASN A 15 -6.85 -14.39 5.96
CA ASN A 15 -5.64 -14.48 6.79
C ASN A 15 -5.88 -15.23 8.10
N ILE A 16 -7.09 -15.15 8.66
CA ILE A 16 -7.48 -15.88 9.87
C ILE A 16 -7.87 -17.32 9.50
N GLU A 17 -8.70 -17.50 8.48
CA GLU A 17 -9.20 -18.82 8.05
C GLU A 17 -8.07 -19.79 7.69
N LEU A 18 -6.99 -19.27 7.09
CA LEU A 18 -5.80 -20.04 6.70
C LEU A 18 -4.78 -20.21 7.84
N GLY A 19 -5.02 -19.57 9.00
CA GLY A 19 -4.10 -19.60 10.13
C GLY A 19 -2.81 -18.79 9.92
N TYR A 20 -2.81 -17.82 8.99
CA TYR A 20 -1.70 -16.88 8.83
C TYR A 20 -1.62 -15.93 10.04
N ILE A 21 -2.77 -15.47 10.52
CA ILE A 21 -2.92 -14.66 11.74
C ILE A 21 -3.80 -15.45 12.72
N PRO A 22 -3.42 -15.56 14.02
CA PRO A 22 -4.14 -16.40 14.99
C PRO A 22 -5.42 -15.78 15.55
N GLY A 23 -5.91 -14.68 14.99
CA GLY A 23 -7.11 -13.96 15.46
C GLY A 23 -7.29 -12.61 14.77
N THR A 24 -8.39 -11.92 15.10
CA THR A 24 -8.71 -10.61 14.52
C THR A 24 -7.72 -9.54 14.97
N LEU A 25 -7.30 -8.68 14.03
CA LEU A 25 -6.53 -7.49 14.38
C LEU A 25 -7.39 -6.52 15.23
N PRO A 26 -6.79 -5.80 16.19
CA PRO A 26 -7.52 -4.87 17.06
C PRO A 26 -8.02 -3.60 16.34
N TRP A 27 -7.44 -3.30 15.18
CA TRP A 27 -7.82 -2.22 14.26
C TRP A 27 -7.30 -2.56 12.86
N LEU A 28 -7.88 -1.96 11.83
CA LEU A 28 -7.61 -2.25 10.43
C LEU A 28 -6.94 -1.03 9.77
N VAL A 29 -5.92 -1.26 8.95
CA VAL A 29 -5.01 -0.20 8.51
C VAL A 29 -5.69 0.73 7.51
N ALA A 30 -6.40 0.17 6.51
CA ALA A 30 -7.04 1.01 5.51
C ALA A 30 -8.16 1.85 6.15
N GLU A 31 -9.01 1.24 6.98
CA GLU A 31 -10.07 1.94 7.73
C GLU A 31 -9.52 3.10 8.57
N GLU A 32 -8.45 2.89 9.35
CA GLU A 32 -7.88 3.94 10.21
C GLU A 32 -7.21 5.08 9.42
N LEU A 33 -6.68 4.80 8.22
CA LEU A 33 -6.14 5.82 7.34
C LEU A 33 -7.24 6.64 6.66
N GLU A 34 -8.34 5.99 6.25
CA GLU A 34 -9.51 6.68 5.68
C GLU A 34 -10.14 7.64 6.70
N LYS A 35 -10.25 7.24 7.98
CA LYS A 35 -10.73 8.11 9.07
C LYS A 35 -9.88 9.38 9.23
N GLN A 36 -8.60 9.32 8.86
CA GLN A 36 -7.67 10.46 8.89
C GLN A 36 -7.67 11.28 7.59
N GLY A 37 -8.53 10.94 6.63
CA GLY A 37 -8.68 11.66 5.36
C GLY A 37 -7.72 11.21 4.25
N LEU A 38 -7.11 10.03 4.38
CA LEU A 38 -6.37 9.41 3.27
C LEU A 38 -7.35 8.72 2.32
N THR A 39 -7.10 8.80 1.01
CA THR A 39 -7.87 8.05 0.01
C THR A 39 -7.15 6.74 -0.30
N ILE A 40 -7.78 5.60 -0.01
CA ILE A 40 -7.27 4.29 -0.40
C ILE A 40 -7.73 3.98 -1.82
N VAL A 41 -6.80 3.56 -2.69
CA VAL A 41 -7.08 3.44 -4.14
C VAL A 41 -7.29 2.01 -4.62
N ASN A 42 -7.13 1.02 -3.74
CA ASN A 42 -7.29 -0.40 -4.04
C ASN A 42 -8.24 -1.08 -3.04
N ASP A 43 -8.97 -2.06 -3.53
CA ASP A 43 -9.82 -2.97 -2.76
C ASP A 43 -9.35 -4.43 -2.82
N ASP A 44 -8.36 -4.75 -3.67
CA ASP A 44 -7.74 -6.06 -3.82
C ASP A 44 -6.22 -6.05 -3.62
N MET A 45 -5.63 -7.26 -3.63
CA MET A 45 -4.19 -7.49 -3.61
C MET A 45 -3.74 -7.98 -4.99
N SER A 46 -3.29 -7.05 -5.84
CA SER A 46 -2.90 -7.32 -7.23
C SER A 46 -1.42 -7.04 -7.51
N GLY A 47 -0.68 -6.50 -6.56
CA GLY A 47 0.69 -5.98 -6.75
C GLY A 47 0.69 -4.54 -7.27
N ALA A 48 -0.40 -3.82 -7.04
CA ALA A 48 -0.57 -2.44 -7.45
C ALA A 48 0.45 -1.53 -6.75
N THR A 49 0.87 -0.49 -7.47
CA THR A 49 1.71 0.59 -6.95
C THR A 49 1.06 1.91 -7.31
N HIS A 50 1.18 2.89 -6.41
CA HIS A 50 0.58 4.21 -6.60
C HIS A 50 1.53 5.31 -6.15
N ARG A 51 1.49 6.43 -6.87
CA ARG A 51 2.25 7.65 -6.53
C ARG A 51 1.29 8.84 -6.43
N ASP A 52 1.34 9.52 -5.30
CA ASP A 52 0.74 10.84 -5.08
C ASP A 52 1.82 11.81 -4.60
N ARG A 53 2.24 12.74 -5.47
CA ARG A 53 3.35 13.66 -5.21
C ARG A 53 4.61 12.87 -4.81
N ASN A 54 5.10 13.08 -3.58
CA ASN A 54 6.28 12.40 -3.02
C ASN A 54 5.95 11.11 -2.26
N LEU A 55 4.67 10.71 -2.19
CA LEU A 55 4.24 9.49 -1.53
C LEU A 55 4.13 8.37 -2.56
N LEU A 56 4.99 7.36 -2.43
CA LEU A 56 4.99 6.16 -3.27
C LEU A 56 4.60 4.97 -2.39
N THR A 57 3.63 4.18 -2.85
CA THR A 57 3.01 3.10 -2.06
C THR A 57 2.78 1.87 -2.91
N GLY A 58 2.69 0.71 -2.27
CA GLY A 58 2.34 -0.57 -2.89
C GLY A 58 1.35 -1.32 -2.02
N ASP A 59 0.48 -2.11 -2.63
CA ASP A 59 -0.64 -2.77 -1.94
C ASP A 59 -0.22 -3.96 -1.06
N SER A 60 0.92 -4.60 -1.35
CA SER A 60 1.24 -5.93 -0.83
C SER A 60 2.68 -6.35 -1.12
N PRO A 61 3.13 -7.53 -0.63
CA PRO A 61 4.41 -8.11 -1.05
C PRO A 61 4.57 -8.26 -2.57
N LEU A 62 3.48 -8.45 -3.32
CA LEU A 62 3.51 -8.57 -4.78
C LEU A 62 3.96 -7.27 -5.46
N ALA A 63 3.74 -6.11 -4.83
CA ALA A 63 4.11 -4.81 -5.35
C ALA A 63 5.62 -4.50 -5.21
N ALA A 64 6.38 -5.28 -4.44
CA ALA A 64 7.73 -4.92 -4.00
C ALA A 64 8.70 -4.58 -5.14
N ASN A 65 8.74 -5.39 -6.19
CA ASN A 65 9.65 -5.16 -7.33
C ASN A 65 9.26 -3.92 -8.14
N THR A 66 7.96 -3.74 -8.40
CA THR A 66 7.45 -2.59 -9.15
C THR A 66 7.65 -1.30 -8.37
N LEU A 67 7.41 -1.33 -7.05
CA LEU A 67 7.59 -0.19 -6.15
C LEU A 67 9.06 0.23 -6.08
N GLY A 68 9.99 -0.73 -6.05
CA GLY A 68 11.43 -0.47 -6.11
C GLY A 68 11.84 0.25 -7.39
N LYS A 69 11.37 -0.23 -8.55
CA LYS A 69 11.61 0.43 -9.85
C LYS A 69 11.00 1.84 -9.90
N MET A 70 9.77 2.00 -9.44
CA MET A 70 9.10 3.30 -9.39
C MET A 70 9.87 4.29 -8.51
N SER A 71 10.34 3.85 -7.34
CA SER A 71 11.08 4.67 -6.38
C SER A 71 12.44 5.09 -6.94
N ALA A 72 13.19 4.15 -7.52
CA ALA A 72 14.49 4.46 -8.13
C ALA A 72 14.36 5.50 -9.25
N ASN A 73 13.39 5.31 -10.16
CA ASN A 73 13.15 6.25 -11.24
C ASN A 73 12.74 7.64 -10.72
N TYR A 74 11.85 7.69 -9.73
CA TYR A 74 11.39 8.96 -9.16
C TYR A 74 12.51 9.75 -8.50
N LEU A 75 13.38 9.07 -7.74
CA LEU A 75 14.50 9.71 -7.07
C LEU A 75 15.55 10.22 -8.06
N LEU A 76 15.82 9.48 -9.14
CA LEU A 76 16.73 9.93 -10.20
C LEU A 76 16.17 11.15 -10.96
N GLU A 77 14.87 11.15 -11.27
CA GLU A 77 14.18 12.31 -11.88
C GLU A 77 14.31 13.55 -10.98
N ARG A 78 14.04 13.42 -9.68
CA ARG A 78 14.18 14.51 -8.71
C ARG A 78 15.61 15.00 -8.54
N ALA A 79 16.58 14.10 -8.59
CA ALA A 79 18.00 14.48 -8.51
C ALA A 79 18.43 15.30 -9.73
N GLY A 80 17.98 14.92 -10.94
CA GLY A 80 18.31 15.63 -12.17
C GLY A 80 17.67 17.02 -12.29
N GLU A 81 16.59 17.30 -11.57
CA GLU A 81 15.98 18.64 -11.52
C GLU A 81 16.73 19.64 -10.62
N LEU A 82 17.68 19.16 -9.82
CA LEU A 82 18.51 19.99 -8.94
C LEU A 82 19.81 20.46 -9.61
N GLU A 83 20.11 19.94 -10.80
CA GLU A 83 21.26 20.32 -11.65
C GLU A 83 20.88 21.43 -12.65
#